data_AF-A0AAP0E7Z7-F1
#
_entry.id   AF-A0AAP0E7Z7-F1
#
_cell.length_a   1.000
_cell.length_b   1.000
_cell.length_c   1.000
_cell.angle_alpha   90.00
_cell.angle_beta   90.00
_cell.angle_gamma   90.00
#
_symmetry.space_group_name_H-M   'P 1'
#
loop_
_entity.id
_entity.type
_entity.pdbx_description
1 polymer ?
#
loop_
_entity_poly.entity_id
_entity_poly.type
_entity_poly.pdbx_seq_one_letter_code
_entity_poly.pdbx_strand_id
1 'polypeptide(L)'
;MVKSNCKGAKENQEDETGREKLCPLYPNNPEVLLNDLRSPSELLDFGEFSDCLDYGGGTGASLHVVNPAFYYVPPKLVSVFITDTGGHSPSYVYKLIADYYSAEDLVLEQSKHRC
;
A
#
# COMPACT_ATOMS: atom_id res chain seq x y z
N MET A 1 2.90 0.04 9.84
CA MET A 1 2.12 0.40 8.63
C MET A 1 1.76 -0.87 7.89
N VAL A 2 0.48 -1.22 7.74
CA VAL A 2 0.08 -2.48 7.09
C VAL A 2 -0.16 -2.23 5.60
N LYS A 3 0.60 -2.90 4.73
CA LYS A 3 0.25 -3.05 3.31
C LYS A 3 -0.72 -4.23 3.20
N SER A 4 -1.96 -3.98 2.79
CA SER A 4 -2.97 -5.03 2.63
C SER A 4 -3.26 -5.29 1.16
N ASN A 5 -3.52 -6.56 0.83
CA ASN A 5 -3.87 -7.04 -0.51
C ASN A 5 -5.40 -7.26 -0.65
N CYS A 6 -6.19 -6.70 0.28
CA CYS A 6 -7.61 -7.00 0.39
C CYS A 6 -8.42 -6.46 -0.80
N LYS A 7 -8.88 -7.38 -1.66
CA LYS A 7 -10.02 -7.15 -2.56
C LYS A 7 -11.30 -7.19 -1.72
N GLY A 8 -11.85 -6.02 -1.44
CA GLY A 8 -13.25 -5.82 -1.01
C GLY A 8 -13.64 -6.48 0.31
N ALA A 9 -13.50 -5.75 1.42
CA ALA A 9 -14.23 -6.04 2.64
C ALA A 9 -14.61 -4.71 3.32
N LYS A 10 -15.89 -4.36 3.27
CA LYS A 10 -16.50 -3.35 4.15
C LYS A 10 -17.07 -4.07 5.37
N GLU A 11 -16.22 -4.71 6.16
CA GLU A 11 -16.58 -5.10 7.52
C GLU A 11 -15.29 -5.38 8.30
N ASN A 12 -15.12 -4.66 9.41
CA ASN A 12 -14.05 -4.74 10.41
C ASN A 12 -12.87 -5.68 10.06
N GLN A 13 -11.83 -5.10 9.46
CA GLN A 13 -10.64 -5.84 9.04
C GLN A 13 -9.78 -6.20 10.27
N GLU A 14 -9.70 -7.50 10.57
CA GLU A 14 -8.66 -8.07 11.41
C GLU A 14 -7.42 -8.30 10.53
N ASP A 15 -6.28 -7.73 10.92
CA ASP A 15 -5.03 -7.90 10.17
C ASP A 15 -4.02 -8.71 10.99
N GLU A 16 -3.58 -9.84 10.44
CA GLU A 16 -2.50 -10.66 10.98
C GLU A 16 -1.15 -10.08 10.53
N THR A 17 -0.61 -9.20 11.37
CA THR A 17 0.64 -8.49 11.12
C THR A 17 1.77 -9.13 11.94
N GLY A 18 2.69 -9.84 11.29
CA GLY A 18 3.98 -10.20 11.91
C GLY A 18 4.76 -8.94 12.29
N ARG A 19 5.58 -8.99 13.36
CA ARG A 19 6.36 -7.85 13.86
C ARG A 19 7.22 -7.18 12.79
N GLU A 20 7.72 -7.96 11.81
CA GLU A 20 8.54 -7.49 10.69
C GLU A 20 7.78 -6.59 9.70
N LYS A 21 6.44 -6.58 9.74
CA LYS A 21 5.59 -5.73 8.90
C LYS A 21 5.26 -4.39 9.58
N LEU A 22 5.69 -4.15 10.83
CA LEU A 22 5.48 -2.89 11.53
C LEU A 22 6.57 -1.86 11.17
N CYS A 23 6.34 -1.04 10.15
CA CYS A 23 7.21 0.12 9.92
C CYS A 23 6.86 1.30 10.84
N PRO A 24 7.88 2.00 11.38
CA PRO A 24 7.69 3.12 12.29
C PRO A 24 7.39 4.45 11.57
N LEU A 25 7.58 4.50 10.25
CA LEU A 25 7.34 5.68 9.43
C LEU A 25 5.85 5.84 9.12
N TYR A 26 5.32 7.04 9.37
CA TYR A 26 3.98 7.42 8.95
C TYR A 26 4.02 8.01 7.54
N PRO A 27 3.21 7.52 6.59
CA PRO A 27 3.18 8.06 5.24
C PRO A 27 2.32 9.32 5.20
N ASN A 28 2.97 10.45 4.94
CA ASN A 28 2.30 11.74 4.76
C ASN A 28 1.51 11.84 3.43
N ASN A 29 1.82 10.96 2.46
CA ASN A 29 1.11 10.88 1.19
C ASN A 29 0.93 9.40 0.74
N PRO A 30 0.00 8.66 1.36
CA PRO A 30 -0.08 7.19 1.22
C PRO A 30 -0.35 6.71 -0.22
N GLU A 31 -1.17 7.44 -0.98
CA GLU A 31 -1.54 7.10 -2.36
C GLU A 31 -0.34 7.05 -3.31
N VAL A 32 0.69 7.86 -3.03
CA VAL A 32 1.88 7.99 -3.87
C VAL A 32 3.05 7.19 -3.30
N LEU A 33 3.18 7.12 -1.98
CA LEU A 33 4.37 6.56 -1.33
C LEU A 33 4.30 5.05 -1.09
N LEU A 34 3.11 4.45 -1.08
CA LEU A 34 2.93 3.04 -0.68
C LEU A 34 2.59 2.12 -1.83
N ASN A 35 2.15 2.69 -2.94
CA ASN A 35 1.57 1.93 -4.03
C ASN A 35 2.65 1.55 -5.05
N ASP A 36 3.06 0.29 -5.00
CA ASP A 36 3.91 -0.29 -6.04
C ASP A 36 3.02 -0.60 -7.26
N LEU A 37 3.37 -0.10 -8.44
CA LEU A 37 2.60 -0.37 -9.66
C LEU A 37 3.08 -1.68 -10.32
N ARG A 38 2.15 -2.61 -10.54
CA ARG A 38 2.34 -3.84 -11.30
C ARG A 38 2.25 -3.59 -12.80
N SER A 39 2.64 -4.58 -13.58
CA SER A 39 2.53 -4.50 -15.04
C SER A 39 1.07 -4.37 -15.48
N PRO A 40 0.73 -3.44 -16.39
CA PRO A 40 -0.59 -3.37 -17.01
C PRO A 40 -1.00 -4.65 -17.74
N SER A 41 -0.03 -5.42 -18.24
CA SER A 41 -0.28 -6.68 -18.95
C SER A 41 -0.90 -7.79 -18.08
N GLU A 42 -0.92 -7.62 -16.75
CA GLU A 42 -1.65 -8.54 -15.86
C GLU A 42 -3.17 -8.28 -15.86
N LEU A 43 -3.61 -7.12 -16.36
CA LEU A 43 -5.02 -6.72 -16.41
C LEU A 43 -5.60 -6.84 -17.81
N LEU A 44 -4.79 -6.57 -18.85
CA LEU A 44 -5.22 -6.50 -20.24
C LEU A 44 -4.13 -7.08 -21.16
N ASP A 45 -4.55 -7.89 -22.13
CA ASP A 45 -3.66 -8.37 -23.17
C ASP A 45 -3.44 -7.31 -24.27
N PHE A 46 -2.33 -7.40 -25.00
CA PHE A 46 -1.99 -6.43 -26.05
C PHE A 46 -3.03 -6.32 -27.18
N GLY A 47 -3.82 -7.38 -27.41
CA GLY A 47 -4.93 -7.37 -28.38
C GLY A 47 -6.08 -6.46 -27.95
N GLU A 48 -6.48 -6.54 -26.68
CA GLU A 48 -7.55 -5.72 -26.11
C GLU A 48 -7.16 -4.24 -26.04
N PHE A 49 -5.86 -3.97 -25.93
CA PHE A 49 -5.30 -2.61 -26.02
C PHE A 49 -5.57 -1.96 -27.38
N SER A 50 -5.55 -2.75 -28.46
CA SER A 50 -5.81 -2.28 -29.81
C SER A 50 -7.28 -1.97 -30.04
N ASP A 51 -8.18 -2.73 -29.42
CA ASP A 51 -9.63 -2.53 -29.54
C ASP A 51 -10.11 -1.25 -28.83
N CYS A 52 -9.40 -0.83 -27.79
CA CYS A 52 -9.67 0.40 -27.06
C CYS A 52 -9.11 1.67 -27.74
N LEU A 53 -8.18 1.53 -28.69
CA LEU A 53 -7.55 2.65 -29.39
C LEU A 53 -8.29 2.89 -30.72
N ASP A 54 -9.32 3.73 -30.67
CA ASP A 54 -10.17 4.02 -31.82
C ASP A 54 -9.41 4.84 -32.89
N TYR A 55 -8.67 4.15 -33.78
CA TYR A 55 -7.80 4.78 -34.79
C TYR A 55 -8.58 5.49 -35.91
N GLY A 56 -9.91 5.30 -35.98
CA GLY A 56 -10.77 5.82 -37.06
C GLY A 56 -11.62 7.05 -36.70
N GLY A 57 -11.67 7.44 -35.43
CA GLY A 57 -12.75 8.27 -34.88
C GLY A 57 -12.38 9.68 -34.41
N GLY A 58 -11.30 10.32 -34.88
CA GLY A 58 -11.05 11.77 -34.68
C GLY A 58 -10.83 12.28 -33.23
N THR A 59 -11.14 11.51 -32.20
CA THR A 59 -10.84 11.78 -30.80
C THR A 59 -9.86 10.73 -30.32
N GLY A 60 -8.56 10.97 -30.52
CA GLY A 60 -7.48 10.10 -30.04
C GLY A 60 -7.41 10.09 -28.51
N ALA A 61 -8.28 9.32 -27.87
CA ALA A 61 -8.30 9.16 -26.43
C ALA A 61 -7.09 8.32 -25.99
N SER A 62 -6.30 8.84 -25.06
CA SER A 62 -5.21 8.09 -24.42
C SER A 62 -5.79 7.17 -23.33
N LEU A 63 -5.54 5.87 -23.45
CA LEU A 63 -5.85 4.89 -22.41
C LEU A 63 -4.74 4.93 -21.33
N HIS A 64 -5.12 5.17 -20.07
CA HIS A 64 -4.20 5.14 -18.94
C HIS A 64 -4.56 3.97 -18.01
N VAL A 65 -3.71 2.95 -17.94
CA VAL A 65 -3.93 1.77 -17.10
C VAL A 65 -3.10 1.90 -15.82
N VAL A 66 -3.75 1.77 -14.67
CA VAL A 66 -3.09 1.78 -13.36
C VAL A 66 -3.34 0.43 -12.69
N ASN A 67 -2.27 -0.27 -12.31
CA ASN A 67 -2.35 -1.56 -11.64
C ASN A 67 -1.67 -1.48 -10.25
N PRO A 68 -2.36 -0.94 -9.22
CA PRO A 68 -1.81 -0.85 -7.87
C PRO A 68 -1.62 -2.25 -7.25
N ALA A 69 -0.43 -2.55 -6.74
CA ALA A 69 -0.15 -3.81 -6.04
C ALA A 69 -0.78 -3.87 -4.64
N PHE A 70 -0.95 -2.71 -4.00
CA PHE A 70 -1.38 -2.62 -2.61
C PHE A 70 -2.35 -1.46 -2.41
N TYR A 71 -3.20 -1.59 -1.40
CA TYR A 71 -4.11 -0.53 -0.99
C TYR A 71 -3.79 -0.05 0.42
N TYR A 72 -3.91 1.26 0.62
CA TYR A 72 -3.84 1.85 1.95
C TYR A 72 -5.17 1.68 2.68
N VAL A 73 -5.12 1.11 3.88
CA VAL A 73 -6.27 1.04 4.79
C VAL A 73 -6.10 2.10 5.89
N PRO A 74 -7.00 3.10 5.97
CA PRO A 74 -6.97 4.08 7.04
C PRO A 74 -7.08 3.44 8.43
N PRO A 75 -6.33 3.92 9.45
CA PRO A 75 -6.34 3.35 10.80
C PRO A 75 -7.72 3.31 11.47
N LYS A 76 -8.64 4.20 11.08
CA LYS A 76 -10.01 4.26 11.60
C LYS A 76 -10.86 3.04 11.21
N LEU A 77 -10.43 2.26 10.22
CA LEU A 77 -11.14 1.07 9.74
C LEU A 77 -10.56 -0.24 10.30
N VAL A 78 -9.49 -0.17 11.09
CA VAL A 78 -8.86 -1.32 11.72
C VAL A 78 -9.27 -1.35 13.19
N SER A 79 -9.81 -2.46 13.66
CA SER A 79 -10.25 -2.64 15.05
C SER A 79 -9.17 -3.24 15.94
N VAL A 80 -8.36 -4.15 15.40
CA VAL A 80 -7.34 -4.90 16.12
C VAL A 80 -6.18 -5.28 15.19
N PHE A 81 -4.97 -5.27 15.74
CA PHE A 81 -3.77 -5.82 15.11
C PHE A 81 -3.41 -7.13 15.80
N ILE A 82 -3.35 -8.23 15.06
CA ILE A 82 -2.96 -9.53 15.61
C ILE A 82 -1.48 -9.74 15.32
N THR A 83 -0.68 -9.79 16.38
CA THR A 83 0.76 -10.09 16.32
C THR A 83 1.07 -11.44 16.99
N ASP A 84 2.32 -11.88 16.93
CA ASP A 84 2.83 -13.06 17.62
C ASP A 84 2.65 -12.99 19.16
N THR A 85 2.57 -11.78 19.71
CA THR A 85 2.33 -11.52 21.13
C THR A 85 0.85 -11.36 21.50
N GLY A 86 -0.06 -11.44 20.52
CA GLY A 86 -1.52 -11.37 20.73
C GLY A 86 -2.19 -10.22 19.99
N GLY A 87 -3.45 -9.94 20.35
CA GLY A 87 -4.24 -8.86 19.77
C GLY A 87 -4.03 -7.51 20.44
N HIS A 88 -3.76 -6.47 19.65
CA HIS A 88 -3.48 -5.12 20.11
C HIS A 88 -4.45 -4.11 19.50
N SER A 89 -4.93 -3.16 20.30
CA SER A 89 -5.71 -2.05 19.75
C SER A 89 -4.84 -1.16 18.83
N PRO A 90 -5.42 -0.46 17.84
CA PRO A 90 -4.69 0.50 17.02
C PRO A 90 -3.97 1.58 17.83
N SER A 91 -4.55 1.98 18.96
CA SER A 91 -3.96 2.91 19.92
C SER A 91 -2.81 2.32 20.73
N TYR A 92 -2.39 1.08 20.52
CA TYR A 92 -1.24 0.47 21.19
C TYR A 92 -0.02 0.38 20.26
N VAL A 93 -0.21 0.54 18.96
CA VAL A 93 0.83 0.34 17.93
C VAL A 93 2.05 1.24 18.13
N TYR A 94 1.88 2.48 18.60
CA TYR A 94 3.02 3.37 18.86
C TYR A 94 3.93 2.87 19.99
N LYS A 95 3.37 2.14 20.98
CA LYS A 95 4.19 1.52 22.03
C LYS A 95 4.99 0.36 21.48
N LEU A 96 4.34 -0.50 20.69
CA LEU A 96 5.04 -1.59 19.99
C LEU A 96 6.19 -1.05 19.14
N ILE A 97 5.96 0.03 18.39
CA ILE A 97 7.01 0.68 17.60
C ILE A 97 8.18 1.16 18.49
N ALA A 98 7.89 1.85 19.60
CA ALA A 98 8.92 2.34 20.51
C ALA A 98 9.68 1.23 21.26
N ASP A 99 9.04 0.08 21.48
CA ASP A 99 9.67 -1.09 22.10
C ASP A 99 10.60 -1.83 21.12
N TYR A 100 10.30 -1.78 19.82
CA TYR A 100 11.06 -2.50 18.78
C TYR A 100 12.10 -1.65 18.03
N TYR A 101 11.93 -0.33 17.95
CA TYR A 101 12.78 0.58 17.19
C TYR A 101 13.39 1.65 18.08
N SER A 102 14.66 2.00 17.85
CA SER A 102 15.25 3.19 18.47
C SER A 102 14.65 4.45 17.84
N ALA A 103 14.60 5.55 18.59
CA ALA A 103 14.25 6.85 18.05
C ALA A 103 15.21 7.30 16.93
N GLU A 104 16.46 6.81 16.95
CA GLU A 104 17.46 7.10 15.92
C GLU A 104 17.15 6.41 14.58
N ASP A 105 16.46 5.28 14.59
CA ASP A 105 16.10 4.52 13.38
C ASP A 105 14.97 5.21 12.58
N LEU A 106 14.30 6.20 13.18
CA LEU A 106 13.22 6.96 12.54
C LEU A 106 13.75 7.96 11.51
N VAL A 107 15.02 8.34 11.60
CA VAL A 107 15.67 9.27 10.68
C VAL A 107 16.43 8.45 9.64
N LEU A 108 15.72 7.96 8.63
CA LEU A 108 16.35 7.51 7.40
C LEU A 108 16.82 8.75 6.62
N GLU A 109 18.06 9.17 6.83
CA GLU A 109 18.75 10.10 5.95
C GLU A 109 18.58 9.60 4.51
N GLN A 110 17.86 10.35 3.67
CA GLN A 110 17.73 10.13 2.22
C GLN A 110 19.08 10.38 1.53
N SER A 111 20.10 9.62 1.92
CA SER A 111 21.45 9.76 1.43
C SER A 111 21.69 8.71 0.33
N LYS A 112 21.75 9.25 -0.89
CA LYS A 112 22.27 8.65 -2.14
C LYS A 112 21.41 7.57 -2.78
N HIS A 113 20.60 7.98 -3.75
CA HIS A 113 20.64 7.40 -5.11
C HIS A 113 20.54 8.55 -6.13
N ARG A 114 21.66 9.26 -6.29
CA ARG A 114 22.01 9.85 -7.59
C ARG A 114 22.72 8.73 -8.35
N CYS A 115 22.01 8.11 -9.27
CA CYS A 115 22.60 7.52 -10.47
C CYS A 115 21.97 8.25 -11.65
#